data_AF-A0A441BSH8-F1
#
_entry.id   AF-A0A441BSH8-F1
#
_cell.length_a   1.000
_cell.length_b   1.000
_cell.length_c   1.000
_cell.angle_alpha   90.00
_cell.angle_beta   90.00
_cell.angle_gamma   90.00
#
_symmetry.space_group_name_H-M   'P 1'
#
loop_
_entity.id
_entity.type
_entity.pdbx_description
1 polymer ?
#
loop_
_entity_poly.entity_id
_entity_poly.type
_entity_poly.pdbx_seq_one_letter_code
_entity_poly.pdbx_strand_id
1 'polypeptide(L)' 'MRTNITPEHRERFNALTSGQFTNFALFSCFINGKPAVAIVAANQDGDEITLTPLFVSITDDMVLTDHDGVQA' A
#
# COMPACT_ATOMS: atom_id res chain seq x y z
N MET A 1 24.71 2.64 -0.60
CA MET A 1 23.48 1.83 -0.60
C MET A 1 22.30 2.78 -0.73
N ARG A 2 21.54 2.71 -1.81
CA ARG A 2 20.35 3.55 -2.04
C ARG A 2 19.11 2.68 -1.79
N THR A 3 18.14 3.20 -1.06
CA THR A 3 16.90 2.49 -0.73
C THR A 3 15.72 3.16 -1.41
N ASN A 4 14.72 2.37 -1.79
CA ASN A 4 13.42 2.87 -2.25
C ASN A 4 12.48 3.20 -1.08
N ILE A 5 12.92 3.00 0.17
CA ILE A 5 12.16 3.30 1.39
C ILE A 5 12.23 4.82 1.66
N THR A 6 11.10 5.50 1.48
CA THR A 6 10.92 6.90 1.85
C THR A 6 10.47 7.01 3.32
N PRO A 7 10.53 8.21 3.94
CA PRO A 7 9.93 8.43 5.26
C PRO A 7 8.44 8.04 5.30
N GLU A 8 7.68 8.36 4.26
CA GLU A 8 6.27 8.00 4.14
C GLU A 8 6.05 6.48 4.15
N HIS A 9 6.91 5.69 3.50
CA HIS A 9 6.82 4.23 3.56
C HIS A 9 6.97 3.71 5.01
N ARG A 10 7.83 4.36 5.81
CA ARG A 10 8.01 3.99 7.23
C ARG A 10 6.79 4.35 8.06
N GLU A 11 6.20 5.52 7.82
CA GLU A 11 4.98 5.95 8.50
C GLU A 11 3.81 5.01 8.21
N ARG A 12 3.61 4.62 6.95
CA ARG A 12 2.56 3.66 6.55
C ARG A 12 2.79 2.28 7.17
N PHE A 13 4.03 1.79 7.16
CA PHE A 13 4.39 0.53 7.82
C PHE A 13 4.11 0.57 9.33
N ASN A 14 4.46 1.67 10.00
CA ASN A 14 4.16 1.88 11.41
C ASN A 14 2.65 1.95 11.68
N ALA A 15 1.87 2.59 10.79
CA ALA A 15 0.43 2.62 10.91
C ALA A 15 -0.17 1.21 10.90
N LEU A 16 0.30 0.34 9.98
CA LEU A 16 -0.15 -1.05 9.88
C LEU A 16 0.27 -1.92 11.08
N THR A 17 1.42 -1.65 11.70
CA THR A 17 2.02 -2.57 12.69
C THR A 17 1.84 -2.14 14.15
N SER A 18 1.63 -0.85 14.40
CA SER A 18 1.52 -0.30 15.75
C SER A 18 0.24 -0.69 16.50
N GLY A 19 -0.80 -1.13 15.77
CA GLY A 19 -2.13 -1.38 16.33
C GLY A 19 -2.85 -0.12 16.82
N GLN A 20 -2.28 1.08 16.61
CA GLN A 20 -2.87 2.36 17.03
C GLN A 20 -4.02 2.81 16.13
N PHE A 21 -4.10 2.26 14.92
CA PHE A 21 -5.08 2.62 13.90
C PHE A 21 -5.97 1.42 13.62
N THR A 22 -7.27 1.68 13.49
CA THR A 22 -8.30 0.66 13.27
C THR A 22 -9.12 0.93 12.01
N ASN A 23 -8.86 2.04 11.33
CA ASN A 23 -9.61 2.50 10.16
C ASN A 23 -9.09 1.89 8.84
N PHE A 24 -8.68 0.63 8.89
CA PHE A 24 -8.16 -0.09 7.72
C PHE A 24 -9.24 -0.95 7.08
N ALA A 25 -9.19 -1.01 5.74
CA ALA A 25 -10.07 -1.88 4.96
C ALA A 25 -9.29 -2.60 3.86
N LEU A 26 -9.75 -3.80 3.50
CA LEU A 26 -9.38 -4.44 2.24
C LEU A 26 -10.20 -3.81 1.13
N PHE A 27 -9.50 -3.31 0.11
CA PHE A 27 -10.09 -2.64 -1.02
C PHE A 27 -9.83 -3.44 -2.30
N SER A 28 -10.89 -3.99 -2.88
CA SER A 28 -10.83 -4.61 -4.21
C SER A 28 -10.72 -3.50 -5.26
N CYS A 29 -9.69 -3.57 -6.10
CA CYS A 29 -9.38 -2.49 -7.03
C CYS A 29 -8.76 -3.02 -8.33
N PHE A 30 -8.38 -2.07 -9.20
CA PHE A 30 -7.65 -2.36 -10.42
C PHE A 30 -6.41 -1.48 -10.49
N ILE A 31 -5.29 -2.05 -10.89
CA ILE A 31 -4.03 -1.33 -11.11
C ILE A 31 -3.60 -1.57 -12.55
N ASN A 32 -3.46 -0.49 -13.30
CA ASN A 32 -3.21 -0.55 -14.75
C ASN A 32 -4.21 -1.47 -15.49
N GLY A 33 -5.48 -1.49 -15.05
CA GLY A 33 -6.55 -2.32 -15.62
C GLY A 33 -6.55 -3.79 -15.20
N LYS A 34 -5.63 -4.23 -14.33
CA LYS A 34 -5.58 -5.60 -13.78
C LYS A 34 -6.22 -5.68 -12.40
N PRO A 35 -7.00 -6.73 -12.09
CA PRO A 35 -7.54 -6.93 -10.74
C PRO A 35 -6.42 -6.96 -9.69
N ALA A 36 -6.63 -6.24 -8.59
CA ALA A 36 -5.70 -6.14 -7.48
C ALA A 36 -6.45 -5.97 -6.15
N VAL A 37 -5.70 -6.04 -5.05
CA VAL A 37 -6.17 -5.75 -3.70
C VAL A 37 -5.23 -4.75 -3.05
N ALA A 38 -5.79 -3.76 -2.36
CA ALA A 38 -5.03 -2.84 -1.53
C ALA A 38 -5.50 -2.92 -0.07
N ILE A 39 -4.57 -2.70 0.86
CA ILE A 39 -4.93 -2.29 2.22
C ILE A 39 -4.95 -0.76 2.22
N VAL A 40 -6.08 -0.18 2.60
CA VAL A 40 -6.27 1.28 2.62
C VAL A 40 -6.59 1.75 4.03
N ALA A 41 -6.11 2.95 4.38
CA ALA A 41 -6.70 3.72 5.48
C ALA A 41 -7.90 4.50 4.94
N ALA A 42 -9.07 4.26 5.53
CA ALA A 42 -10.28 5.01 5.24
C ALA A 42 -10.43 6.12 6.27
N ASN A 43 -10.30 7.37 5.84
CA ASN A 43 -10.50 8.54 6.69
C ASN A 43 -11.78 9.25 6.27
N GLN A 44 -12.66 9.48 7.22
CA GLN A 44 -13.87 10.26 6.98
C GLN A 44 -13.55 11.75 7.13
N ASP A 45 -13.94 12.54 6.13
CA ASP A 45 -13.86 14.00 6.14
C ASP A 45 -15.24 14.56 5.77
N GLY A 46 -16.02 14.90 6.80
CA GLY A 46 -17.44 15.22 6.65
C GLY A 46 -18.23 14.05 6.04
N ASP A 47 -18.85 14.30 4.88
CA ASP A 47 -19.63 13.31 4.13
C ASP A 47 -18.78 12.49 3.14
N GLU A 48 -17.48 12.80 3.01
CA GLU A 48 -16.56 12.11 2.10
C GLU A 48 -15.70 11.08 2.84
N ILE A 49 -15.32 10.01 2.11
CA ILE A 49 -14.36 9.03 2.58
C ILE A 49 -13.14 9.10 1.67
N THR A 50 -12.00 9.50 2.24
CA THR A 50 -10.70 9.43 1.56
C THR A 50 -10.03 8.10 1.84
N LEU A 51 -9.70 7.37 0.77
CA LEU A 51 -8.95 6.12 0.86
C LEU A 51 -7.47 6.36 0.53
N THR A 52 -6.60 6.13 1.51
CA THR A 52 -5.14 6.20 1.32
C THR A 52 -4.55 4.80 1.23
N PRO A 53 -3.98 4.38 0.08
CA PRO A 53 -3.33 3.09 -0.05
C PRO A 53 -2.09 2.97 0.84
N LEU A 54 -2.04 1.92 1.67
CA LEU A 54 -0.90 1.60 2.54
C LEU A 54 -0.08 0.42 1.99
N PHE A 55 -0.76 -0.52 1.36
CA PHE A 55 -0.18 -1.68 0.70
C PHE A 55 -0.97 -2.01 -0.57
N VAL A 56 -0.28 -2.56 -1.56
CA VAL A 56 -0.83 -2.99 -2.85
C VAL A 56 -0.32 -4.38 -3.16
N SER A 57 -1.21 -5.30 -3.51
CA SER A 57 -0.84 -6.63 -4.00
C SER A 57 -0.12 -6.54 -5.34
N ILE A 58 0.90 -7.37 -5.54
CA ILE A 58 1.44 -7.61 -6.89
C ILE A 58 0.35 -8.20 -7.79
N THR A 59 0.33 -7.77 -9.05
CA THR A 59 -0.51 -8.37 -10.10
C THR A 59 0.28 -9.41 -10.89
N ASP A 60 -0.39 -10.28 -11.66
CA ASP A 60 0.24 -11.38 -12.40
C ASP A 60 1.33 -10.95 -13.40
N ASP A 61 1.33 -9.68 -13.81
CA ASP A 61 2.29 -9.08 -14.74
C ASP A 61 3.36 -8.20 -14.05
N MET A 62 3.34 -8.09 -12.72
CA MET A 62 4.39 -7.38 -11.98
C MET A 62 5.58 -8.30 -11.69
N VAL A 63 6.79 -7.82 -12.00
CA VAL A 63 8.05 -8.45 -11.61
C VAL A 63 8.64 -7.65 -10.46
N LEU A 64 8.70 -8.26 -9.26
CA LEU A 64 9.35 -7.67 -8.10
C LEU A 64 10.84 -7.94 -8.17
N THR A 65 11.65 -6.88 -8.20
CA THR A 65 13.11 -6.98 -8.13
C THR A 65 13.66 -6.21 -6.94
N ASP A 66 14.80 -6.65 -6.44
CA ASP A 66 15.59 -5.89 -5.47
C ASP A 66 16.36 -4.73 -6.13
N HIS A 67 17.18 -4.06 -5.34
CA HIS A 67 18.01 -2.94 -5.80
C HIS A 67 19.12 -3.30 -6.79
N ASP A 68 19.45 -4.59 -6.91
CA ASP A 68 20.44 -5.11 -7.86
C ASP A 68 19.76 -5.62 -9.15
N GLY A 69 18.43 -5.47 -9.26
CA GLY A 69 17.65 -5.95 -10.39
C GLY A 69 17.42 -7.47 -10.36
N VAL A 70 17.74 -8.12 -9.24
CA VAL A 70 17.49 -9.55 -9.05
C VAL A 70 16.05 -9.74 -8.62
N GLN A 71 15.37 -10.73 -9.20
CA GLN A 71 13.99 -11.04 -8.82
C GLN A 71 13.94 -11.48 -7.35
N ALA A 72 13.06 -10.84 -6.57
CA ALA A 72 12.94 -11.01 -5.11
C ALA A 72 12.06 -12.20 -4.72
#